data_AF-G0ZS32-F1
#
_entry.id   AF-G0ZS32-F1
#
_cell.length_a   1.000
_cell.length_b   1.000
_cell.length_c   1.000
_cell.angle_alpha   90.00
_cell.angle_beta   90.00
_cell.angle_gamma   90.00
#
_symmetry.space_group_name_H-M   'P 1'
#
loop_
_entity.id
_entity.type
_entity.pdbx_description
1 polymer ?
#
loop_
_entity_poly.entity_id
_entity_poly.type
_entity_poly.pdbx_seq_one_letter_code
_entity_poly.pdbx_strand_id
1 'polypeptide(L)' 'ISGYNRFRNVDSPLSDERNHQIVIFMDIVKFLKPKYVLMENVVDLLKLDKASLGRYAISRLGHMKYQARL' A
#
# COMPACT_ATOMS: atom_id res chain seq x y z
N ILE A 1 3.24 -17.76 -1.94
CA ILE A 1 3.17 -17.38 -3.38
C ILE A 1 1.73 -17.02 -3.66
N SER A 2 1.42 -15.79 -4.07
CA SER A 2 0.05 -15.38 -4.35
C SER A 2 -0.47 -16.01 -5.65
N GLY A 3 -0.73 -17.33 -5.63
CA GLY A 3 -1.23 -18.09 -6.78
C GLY A 3 -2.64 -17.69 -7.25
N TYR A 4 -3.36 -16.88 -6.47
CA TYR A 4 -4.76 -16.50 -6.70
C TYR A 4 -4.97 -15.06 -7.21
N ASN A 5 -3.90 -14.30 -7.49
CA ASN A 5 -4.00 -12.91 -7.98
C ASN A 5 -4.34 -12.79 -9.47
N ARG A 6 -4.60 -13.91 -10.16
CA ARG A 6 -4.90 -13.97 -11.61
C ARG A 6 -6.21 -13.30 -12.00
N PHE A 7 -7.12 -13.08 -11.05
CA PHE A 7 -8.43 -12.44 -11.23
C PHE A 7 -8.58 -11.13 -10.43
N ARG A 8 -7.48 -10.49 -10.03
CA ARG A 8 -7.54 -9.15 -9.42
C ARG A 8 -7.80 -8.10 -10.49
N ASN A 9 -8.49 -7.03 -10.12
CA ASN A 9 -8.60 -5.85 -10.97
C ASN A 9 -7.20 -5.22 -11.08
N VAL A 10 -6.51 -5.54 -12.19
CA VAL A 10 -5.14 -5.08 -12.45
C VAL A 10 -5.15 -3.60 -12.84
N ASP A 11 -6.22 -3.13 -13.45
CA ASP A 11 -6.35 -1.76 -13.97
C ASP A 11 -6.63 -0.74 -12.85
N SER A 12 -7.24 -1.18 -11.74
CA SER A 12 -7.41 -0.36 -10.53
C SER A 12 -7.30 -1.21 -9.27
N PRO A 13 -6.07 -1.52 -8.82
CA PRO A 13 -5.85 -2.38 -7.66
C PRO A 13 -6.32 -1.73 -6.36
N LEU A 14 -6.34 -0.40 -6.24
CA LEU A 14 -6.85 0.28 -5.05
C LEU A 14 -8.39 0.26 -4.93
N SER A 15 -9.11 0.02 -6.04
CA SER A 15 -10.56 -0.18 -5.99
C SER A 15 -10.96 -1.62 -5.73
N ASP A 16 -10.00 -2.56 -5.71
CA ASP A 16 -10.26 -3.92 -5.24
C ASP A 16 -10.41 -3.89 -3.72
N GLU A 17 -11.57 -4.32 -3.23
CA GLU A 17 -11.90 -4.39 -1.80
C GLU A 17 -10.83 -5.15 -1.00
N ARG A 18 -10.16 -6.13 -1.64
CA ARG A 18 -9.09 -6.93 -1.01
C ARG A 18 -7.80 -6.14 -0.74
N ASN A 19 -7.61 -4.99 -1.39
CA ASN A 19 -6.47 -4.10 -1.15
C ASN A 19 -6.83 -2.90 -0.26
N HIS A 20 -8.10 -2.76 0.15
CA HIS A 20 -8.59 -1.62 0.92
C HIS A 20 -7.90 -1.47 2.30
N GLN A 21 -7.37 -2.57 2.86
CA GLN A 21 -6.62 -2.54 4.12
C GLN A 21 -5.40 -1.60 4.09
N ILE A 22 -4.79 -1.38 2.92
CA ILE A 22 -3.68 -0.44 2.76
C ILE A 22 -4.16 1.01 2.98
N VAL A 23 -5.38 1.33 2.53
CA VAL A 23 -6.00 2.64 2.74
C VAL A 23 -6.28 2.83 4.23
N ILE A 24 -6.91 1.84 4.86
CA ILE A 24 -7.23 1.88 6.30
C ILE A 24 -5.95 2.04 7.13
N PHE A 25 -4.89 1.28 6.83
CA PHE A 25 -3.62 1.40 7.52
C PHE A 25 -3.04 2.83 7.42
N MET A 26 -3.08 3.43 6.23
CA MET A 26 -2.61 4.80 6.02
C MET A 26 -3.48 5.83 6.75
N ASP A 27 -4.79 5.60 6.88
CA ASP A 27 -5.68 6.48 7.63
C ASP A 27 -5.43 6.39 9.14
N ILE A 28 -5.12 5.20 9.67
CA ILE A 28 -4.68 5.02 11.07
C ILE A 28 -3.37 5.77 11.32
N VAL A 29 -2.39 5.62 10.42
CA VAL A 29 -1.11 6.36 10.51
C VAL A 29 -1.36 7.87 10.49
N LYS A 30 -2.23 8.35 9.60
CA LYS A 30 -2.57 9.77 9.49
C LYS A 30 -3.22 10.30 10.77
N PHE A 31 -4.09 9.49 11.39
CA PHE A 31 -4.80 9.86 12.61
C PHE A 31 -3.87 9.89 13.83
N LEU A 32 -3.11 8.82 14.05
CA LEU A 32 -2.25 8.66 15.23
C LEU A 32 -0.94 9.45 15.15
N LYS A 33 -0.44 9.74 13.94
CA LYS A 33 0.83 10.44 13.69
C LYS A 33 2.01 9.85 14.48
N PRO A 34 2.28 8.53 14.38
CA PRO A 34 3.37 7.90 15.12
C PRO A 34 4.73 8.47 14.68
N LYS A 35 5.76 8.37 15.53
CA LYS A 35 7.12 8.81 15.16
C LYS A 35 7.73 7.95 14.05
N TYR A 36 7.39 6.67 14.01
CA TYR A 36 7.89 5.70 13.04
C TYR A 36 6.74 4.83 12.52
N VAL A 37 6.85 4.38 11.27
CA VAL A 37 5.89 3.50 10.60
C VAL A 37 6.67 2.35 9.97
N LEU A 38 6.23 1.12 10.21
CA LEU A 38 6.72 -0.08 9.53
C LEU A 38 5.53 -0.76 8.86
N MET A 39 5.63 -1.04 7.56
CA MET A 39 4.57 -1.66 6.78
C MET A 39 5.12 -2.91 6.07
N GLU A 40 4.97 -4.06 6.71
CA GLU A 40 5.40 -5.35 6.17
C GLU A 40 4.37 -5.91 5.18
N ASN A 41 4.84 -6.45 4.06
CA ASN A 41 3.98 -7.12 3.08
C ASN A 41 4.78 -8.13 2.24
N VAL A 42 4.08 -8.94 1.44
CA VAL A 42 4.70 -9.86 0.48
C VAL A 42 5.27 -9.10 -0.72
N VAL A 43 6.38 -9.59 -1.28
CA VAL A 43 7.06 -8.99 -2.46
C VAL A 43 6.12 -8.87 -3.68
N ASP A 44 5.11 -9.74 -3.78
CA ASP A 44 4.10 -9.70 -4.84
C ASP A 44 3.33 -8.37 -4.89
N LEU A 45 3.27 -7.61 -3.77
CA LEU A 45 2.71 -6.26 -3.72
C LEU A 45 3.39 -5.30 -4.71
N LEU A 46 4.71 -5.40 -4.86
CA LEU A 46 5.49 -4.56 -5.75
C LEU A 46 5.41 -5.02 -7.21
N LYS A 47 4.97 -6.25 -7.45
CA LYS A 47 4.78 -6.79 -8.80
C LYS A 47 3.39 -6.45 -9.36
N LEU A 48 2.43 -6.09 -8.50
CA LEU A 48 1.07 -5.74 -8.91
C LEU A 48 1.05 -4.36 -9.58
N ASP A 49 0.45 -4.28 -10.77
CA ASP A 49 0.17 -3.01 -11.48
C ASP A 49 1.35 -2.02 -11.45
N LYS A 50 2.49 -2.51 -11.95
CA LYS A 50 3.76 -1.76 -11.97
C LYS A 50 4.15 -1.20 -10.61
N ALA A 51 3.88 -1.87 -9.49
CA ALA A 51 4.10 -1.39 -8.11
C ALA A 51 3.20 -0.22 -7.65
N SER A 52 1.98 -0.10 -8.18
CA SER A 52 1.08 1.02 -7.85
C SER A 52 0.72 1.09 -6.36
N LEU A 53 0.53 -0.05 -5.68
CA LEU A 53 0.28 -0.08 -4.24
C LEU A 53 1.48 0.40 -3.42
N GLY A 54 2.70 0.05 -3.83
CA GLY A 54 3.93 0.55 -3.22
C GLY A 54 4.10 2.06 -3.42
N ARG A 55 3.87 2.55 -4.65
CA ARG A 55 3.86 3.99 -4.94
C ARG A 55 2.82 4.75 -4.13
N TYR A 56 1.61 4.18 -4.00
CA TYR A 56 0.56 4.75 -3.17
C TYR A 56 1.02 4.92 -1.73
N ALA A 57 1.60 3.87 -1.13
CA ALA A 57 2.09 3.91 0.24
C ALA A 57 3.16 5.00 0.45
N ILE A 58 4.18 5.05 -0.42
CA ILE A 58 5.24 6.07 -0.35
C ILE A 58 4.68 7.48 -0.55
N SER A 59 3.78 7.67 -1.51
CA SER A 59 3.15 8.97 -1.77
C SER A 59 2.34 9.47 -0.57
N ARG A 60 1.57 8.58 0.08
CA ARG A 60 0.81 8.92 1.30
C ARG A 60 1.72 9.34 2.44
N LEU A 61 2.80 8.60 2.69
CA LEU A 61 3.81 8.95 3.69
C LEU A 61 4.47 10.31 3.39
N GLY A 62 4.84 10.55 2.13
CA GLY A 62 5.40 11.84 1.69
C GLY A 62 4.44 13.02 1.86
N HIS A 63 3.14 12.84 1.57
CA HIS A 63 2.12 13.85 1.83
C HIS A 63 1.94 14.14 3.32
N MET A 64 2.12 13.13 4.18
CA MET A 64 2.14 13.26 5.64
C MET A 64 3.48 13.76 6.20
N LYS A 65 4.44 14.11 5.33
CA LYS A 65 5.79 14.61 5.68
C LYS A 65 6.66 13.60 6.42
N TYR A 66 6.40 12.31 6.24
CA TYR A 66 7.32 11.25 6.68
C TYR A 66 8.47 11.10 5.69
N GLN A 67 9.67 10.85 6.22
CA GLN A 67 10.76 10.27 5.44
C GLN A 67 10.45 8.79 5.21
N ALA A 68 10.43 8.36 3.95
CA ALA A 68 10.07 6.99 3.58
C ALA A 68 11.17 6.35 2.72
N ARG A 69 11.32 5.03 2.89
CA ARG A 69 12.19 4.17 2.08
C ARG A 69 11.50 2.82 1.90
N LEU A 70 11.79 2.15 0.80
CA LEU A 70 11.26 0.84 0.45
C LEU A 70 12.40 -0.09 0.06
#